data_AF-A0A4Q3YM43-F1
#
_entry.id   AF-A0A4Q3YM43-F1
#
_cell.length_a   1.000
_cell.length_b   1.000
_cell.length_c   1.000
_cell.angle_alpha   90.00
_cell.angle_beta   90.00
_cell.angle_gamma   90.00
#
_symmetry.space_group_name_H-M   'P 1'
#
loop_
_entity.id
_entity.type
_entity.pdbx_description
1 polymer ?
#
loop_
_entity_poly.entity_id
_entity_poly.type
_entity_poly.pdbx_seq_one_letter_code
_entity_poly.pdbx_strand_id
1 'polypeptide(L)'
;MRSFHSLAGLLGGLLVIFMATSGFLLSLQPLTDAMTTMPAKGGVTVAAMADSVAAHLPAVERLVRSASGQLVAYTAENGVRSAVIVDPQTGAAVGAYAPSAFFSFITDLHRSFLLGNVGHGAAGAAGLIILALSISGALLLVGKMGGWRKLLSASRGTGAQRLHTDLARIGVAALLLT
;
A
#
# COMPACT_ATOMS: atom_id res chain seq x y z
N MET A 1 -21.45 -25.72 7.42
CA MET A 1 -20.99 -24.35 7.73
C MET A 1 -19.49 -24.25 8.01
N ARG A 2 -18.88 -25.08 8.88
CA ARG A 2 -17.42 -25.00 9.18
C ARG A 2 -16.50 -25.29 7.98
N SER A 3 -16.83 -26.28 7.14
CA SER A 3 -16.04 -26.63 5.94
C SER A 3 -15.98 -25.51 4.89
N PHE A 4 -17.12 -24.84 4.64
CA PHE A 4 -17.18 -23.69 3.73
C PHE A 4 -16.35 -22.52 4.24
N HIS A 5 -16.42 -22.21 5.55
CA HIS A 5 -15.59 -21.17 6.14
C HIS A 5 -14.10 -21.51 6.06
N SER A 6 -13.70 -22.77 6.28
CA SER A 6 -12.29 -23.15 6.17
C SER A 6 -11.75 -23.08 4.74
N LEU A 7 -12.53 -23.48 3.73
CA LEU A 7 -12.10 -23.39 2.33
C LEU A 7 -12.01 -21.93 1.88
N ALA A 8 -13.04 -21.13 2.19
CA ALA A 8 -13.04 -19.70 1.88
C ALA A 8 -11.93 -18.96 2.63
N GLY A 9 -11.68 -19.33 3.90
CA GLY A 9 -10.58 -18.81 4.70
C GLY A 9 -9.20 -19.17 4.13
N LEU A 10 -9.03 -20.36 3.56
CA LEU A 10 -7.78 -20.76 2.89
C LEU A 10 -7.53 -19.91 1.63
N LEU A 11 -8.54 -19.77 0.77
CA LEU A 11 -8.44 -18.93 -0.44
C LEU A 11 -8.20 -17.46 -0.08
N GLY A 12 -8.93 -16.95 0.92
CA GLY A 12 -8.72 -15.61 1.47
C GLY A 12 -7.31 -15.44 2.03
N GLY A 13 -6.80 -16.42 2.77
CA GLY A 13 -5.44 -16.41 3.31
C GLY A 13 -4.37 -16.35 2.23
N LEU A 14 -4.51 -17.15 1.16
CA LEU A 14 -3.60 -17.09 0.00
C LEU A 14 -3.62 -15.71 -0.66
N LEU A 15 -4.81 -15.13 -0.84
CA LEU A 15 -4.94 -13.80 -1.40
C LEU A 15 -4.27 -12.74 -0.50
N VAL A 16 -4.48 -12.81 0.83
CA VAL A 16 -3.83 -11.89 1.78
C VAL A 16 -2.31 -12.03 1.73
N ILE A 17 -1.77 -13.25 1.67
CA ILE A 17 -0.32 -13.48 1.52
C ILE A 17 0.21 -12.85 0.23
N PHE A 18 -0.49 -13.03 -0.88
CA PHE A 18 -0.14 -12.43 -2.15
C PHE A 18 -0.14 -10.89 -2.07
N MET A 19 -1.18 -10.30 -1.47
CA MET A 19 -1.30 -8.85 -1.29
C MET A 19 -0.22 -8.29 -0.35
N ALA A 20 0.08 -8.99 0.74
CA ALA A 20 1.14 -8.62 1.67
C ALA A 20 2.52 -8.69 1.02
N THR A 21 2.78 -9.72 0.20
CA THR A 21 4.08 -9.89 -0.49
C THR A 21 4.29 -8.80 -1.54
N SER A 22 3.28 -8.52 -2.36
CA SER A 22 3.35 -7.43 -3.33
C SER A 22 3.44 -6.05 -2.67
N GLY A 23 2.71 -5.81 -1.58
CA GLY A 23 2.81 -4.58 -0.80
C GLY A 23 4.19 -4.41 -0.14
N PHE A 24 4.77 -5.50 0.37
CA PHE A 24 6.14 -5.50 0.89
C PHE A 24 7.15 -5.10 -0.19
N LEU A 25 7.04 -5.66 -1.40
CA LEU A 25 7.91 -5.26 -2.51
C LEU A 25 7.74 -3.77 -2.84
N LEU A 26 6.52 -3.25 -2.91
CA LEU A 26 6.26 -1.82 -3.15
C LEU A 26 6.82 -0.91 -2.05
N SER A 27 6.88 -1.39 -0.80
CA SER A 27 7.48 -0.62 0.30
C SER A 27 8.98 -0.37 0.13
N LEU A 28 9.65 -1.11 -0.77
CA LEU A 28 11.06 -0.92 -1.10
C LEU A 28 11.29 0.17 -2.16
N GLN A 29 10.24 0.60 -2.87
CA GLN A 29 10.39 1.63 -3.92
C GLN A 29 10.94 2.96 -3.37
N PRO A 30 10.46 3.51 -2.23
CA PRO A 30 11.05 4.72 -1.68
C PRO A 30 12.54 4.58 -1.33
N LEU A 31 12.99 3.37 -0.97
CA LEU A 31 14.40 3.08 -0.68
C LEU A 31 15.25 3.14 -1.95
N THR A 32 14.74 2.64 -3.08
CA THR A 32 15.44 2.75 -4.37
C THR A 32 15.43 4.18 -4.89
N ASP A 33 14.30 4.88 -4.75
CA ASP A 33 14.15 6.26 -5.21
C ASP A 33 15.02 7.22 -4.37
N ALA A 34 15.30 6.89 -3.11
CA ALA A 34 16.20 7.66 -2.25
C ALA A 34 17.64 7.71 -2.78
N MET A 35 18.09 6.72 -3.55
CA MET A 35 19.44 6.69 -4.12
C MET A 35 19.69 7.82 -5.14
N THR A 36 18.64 8.31 -5.79
CA THR A 36 18.70 9.39 -6.78
C THR A 36 18.08 10.69 -6.25
N THR A 37 17.66 10.72 -4.98
CA THR A 37 17.01 11.89 -4.38
C THR A 37 18.04 12.94 -3.97
N MET A 38 17.79 14.19 -4.38
CA MET A 38 18.60 15.34 -3.98
C MET A 38 18.09 15.87 -2.63
N PRO A 39 18.98 16.08 -1.63
CA PRO A 39 18.57 16.59 -0.34
C PRO A 39 18.15 18.05 -0.45
N ALA A 40 16.95 18.36 0.05
CA ALA A 40 16.58 19.75 0.30
C ALA A 40 17.36 20.25 1.52
N LYS A 41 18.16 21.31 1.36
CA LYS A 41 18.68 22.04 2.51
C LYS A 41 17.52 22.79 3.17
N GLY A 42 17.44 22.70 4.50
CA GLY A 42 16.42 23.42 5.27
C GLY A 42 16.51 24.93 5.02
N GLY A 43 15.35 25.62 5.11
CA GLY A 43 15.28 27.08 5.00
C GLY A 43 14.54 27.62 3.77
N VAL A 44 14.22 26.77 2.79
CA VAL A 44 13.39 27.16 1.63
C VAL A 44 11.91 26.94 1.96
N THR A 45 11.09 27.98 1.84
CA THR A 45 9.63 27.85 2.00
C THR A 45 8.99 27.18 0.78
N VAL A 46 7.85 26.53 0.97
CA VAL A 46 7.12 25.91 -0.15
C VAL A 46 6.76 26.94 -1.23
N ALA A 47 6.42 28.16 -0.82
CA ALA A 47 6.13 29.26 -1.74
C ALA A 47 7.36 29.65 -2.57
N ALA A 48 8.50 29.90 -1.93
CA ALA A 48 9.73 30.24 -2.63
C ALA A 48 10.19 29.12 -3.59
N MET A 49 10.01 27.86 -3.19
CA MET A 49 10.27 26.72 -4.06
C MET A 49 9.30 26.69 -5.25
N ALA A 50 7.99 26.86 -5.02
CA ALA A 50 7.00 26.88 -6.09
C ALA A 50 7.26 28.02 -7.09
N ASP A 51 7.61 29.22 -6.61
CA ASP A 51 7.96 30.37 -7.46
C ASP A 51 9.21 30.06 -8.29
N SER A 52 10.25 29.47 -7.67
CA SER A 52 11.46 29.06 -8.37
C SER A 52 11.18 28.03 -9.45
N VAL A 53 10.30 27.06 -9.18
CA VAL A 53 9.92 26.05 -10.18
C VAL A 53 9.08 26.67 -11.29
N ALA A 54 8.11 27.54 -10.97
CA ALA A 54 7.28 28.21 -11.97
C ALA A 54 8.11 29.10 -12.91
N ALA A 55 9.20 29.70 -12.41
CA ALA A 55 10.13 30.47 -13.23
C ALA A 55 10.91 29.61 -14.25
N HIS A 56 11.24 28.36 -13.90
CA HIS A 56 11.97 27.44 -14.78
C HIS A 56 11.05 26.55 -15.63
N LEU A 57 9.83 26.27 -15.16
CA LEU A 57 8.84 25.38 -15.74
C LEU A 57 7.47 26.08 -15.77
N PRO A 58 7.24 26.99 -16.75
CA PRO A 58 6.00 27.78 -16.81
C PRO A 58 4.73 26.96 -17.05
N ALA A 59 4.86 25.71 -17.52
CA ALA A 59 3.76 24.77 -17.75
C ALA A 59 3.52 23.80 -16.58
N VAL A 60 4.07 24.07 -15.38
CA VAL A 60 3.87 23.21 -14.21
C VAL A 60 2.44 23.33 -13.66
N GLU A 61 1.76 22.19 -13.53
CA GLU A 61 0.40 22.12 -12.97
C GLU A 61 0.42 21.62 -11.53
N ARG A 62 1.40 20.78 -11.19
CA ARG A 62 1.46 20.11 -9.89
C ARG A 62 2.89 19.81 -9.48
N LEU A 63 3.22 20.11 -8.24
CA LEU A 63 4.44 19.67 -7.57
C LEU A 63 4.09 18.59 -6.55
N VAL A 64 4.79 17.46 -6.62
CA VAL A 64 4.62 16.35 -5.69
C VAL A 64 5.96 16.02 -5.05
N ARG A 65 5.98 15.94 -3.72
CA ARG A 65 7.09 15.36 -2.98
C ARG A 65 6.78 13.89 -2.73
N SER A 66 7.62 13.00 -3.24
CA SER A 66 7.49 11.56 -3.04
C SER A 66 7.92 11.14 -1.61
N ALA A 67 7.66 9.89 -1.26
CA ALA A 67 8.06 9.33 0.04
C ALA A 67 9.58 9.27 0.23
N SER A 68 10.36 9.15 -0.85
CA SER A 68 11.83 9.26 -0.80
C SER A 68 12.33 10.68 -0.56
N GLY A 69 11.44 11.68 -0.71
CA GLY A 69 11.77 13.09 -0.65
C GLY A 69 12.08 13.72 -2.01
N GLN A 70 12.10 12.93 -3.09
CA GLN A 70 12.25 13.43 -4.46
C GLN A 70 11.10 14.36 -4.83
N LEU A 71 11.44 15.51 -5.44
CA LEU A 71 10.47 16.48 -5.91
C LEU A 71 10.22 16.25 -7.41
N VAL A 72 8.95 16.07 -7.78
CA VAL A 72 8.52 15.83 -9.16
C VAL A 72 7.53 16.91 -9.56
N ALA A 73 7.84 17.62 -10.65
CA ALA A 73 6.95 18.55 -11.31
C ALA A 73 6.23 17.84 -12.44
N TYR A 74 4.90 17.90 -12.42
CA TYR A 74 4.05 17.49 -13.52
C TYR A 74 3.72 18.72 -14.36
N THR A 75 4.06 18.63 -15.64
CA THR A 75 3.80 19.67 -16.63
C THR A 75 2.78 19.17 -17.65
N ALA A 76 1.98 20.09 -18.18
CA ALA A 76 1.12 19.81 -19.31
C ALA A 76 1.30 20.91 -20.35
N GLU A 77 1.83 20.55 -21.51
CA GLU A 77 2.07 21.48 -22.59
C GLU A 77 1.42 20.93 -23.86
N ASN A 78 0.54 21.72 -24.50
CA ASN A 78 -0.19 21.32 -25.71
C ASN A 78 -0.90 19.96 -25.60
N GLY A 79 -1.40 19.62 -24.41
CA GLY A 79 -2.08 18.35 -24.14
C GLY A 79 -1.14 17.17 -23.83
N VAL A 80 0.18 17.35 -23.92
CA VAL A 80 1.17 16.33 -23.54
C VAL A 80 1.53 16.50 -22.08
N ARG A 81 1.26 15.46 -21.28
CA ARG A 81 1.66 15.40 -19.87
C ARG A 81 3.05 14.83 -19.73
N SER A 82 3.91 15.54 -19.03
CA SER A 82 5.26 15.10 -18.69
C SER A 82 5.52 15.24 -17.19
N ALA A 83 6.47 14.47 -16.69
CA ALA A 83 6.92 14.57 -15.30
C ALA A 83 8.43 14.73 -15.30
N VAL A 84 8.94 15.67 -14.51
CA VAL A 84 10.37 15.97 -14.39
C VAL A 84 10.78 16.03 -12.93
N ILE A 85 11.97 15.50 -12.63
CA ILE A 85 12.60 15.62 -11.33
C ILE A 85 13.15 17.03 -11.20
N VAL A 86 12.87 17.66 -10.06
CA VAL A 86 13.23 19.03 -9.77
C VAL A 86 14.26 19.07 -8.63
N ASP A 87 15.30 19.89 -8.80
CA ASP A 87 16.21 20.21 -7.71
C ASP A 87 15.51 21.11 -6.69
N PRO A 88 15.36 20.67 -5.42
CA PRO A 88 14.66 21.44 -4.39
C PRO A 88 15.37 22.74 -3.99
N GLN A 89 16.63 22.96 -4.39
CA GLN A 89 17.39 24.19 -4.09
C GLN A 89 17.24 25.24 -5.20
N THR A 90 17.29 24.81 -6.45
CA THR A 90 17.32 25.72 -7.61
C THR A 90 15.96 25.82 -8.30
N GLY A 91 15.06 24.86 -8.09
CA GLY A 91 13.81 24.74 -8.84
C GLY A 91 14.01 24.30 -10.30
N ALA A 92 15.24 23.98 -10.71
CA ALA A 92 15.55 23.55 -12.06
C ALA A 92 15.17 22.09 -12.31
N ALA A 93 14.79 21.77 -13.55
CA ALA A 93 14.58 20.39 -13.98
C ALA A 93 15.93 19.68 -14.15
N VAL A 94 16.10 18.54 -13.49
CA VAL A 94 17.34 17.76 -13.49
C VAL A 94 17.24 16.56 -14.44
N GLY A 95 16.02 16.08 -14.71
CA GLY A 95 15.79 15.00 -15.65
C GLY A 95 14.31 14.59 -15.73
N ALA A 96 13.98 13.76 -16.72
CA ALA A 96 12.65 13.18 -16.82
C ALA A 96 12.39 12.21 -15.66
N TYR A 97 11.19 12.29 -15.06
CA TYR A 97 10.74 11.32 -14.09
C TYR A 97 10.13 10.12 -14.81
N ALA A 98 10.82 8.99 -14.75
CA ALA A 98 10.35 7.72 -15.30
C ALA A 98 10.25 6.68 -14.18
N PRO A 99 9.03 6.23 -13.82
CA PRO A 99 8.85 5.13 -12.88
C PRO A 99 9.56 3.87 -13.37
N SER A 100 10.16 3.12 -12.44
CA SER A 100 10.74 1.80 -12.75
C SER A 100 9.67 0.87 -13.33
N ALA A 101 9.98 0.24 -14.47
CA ALA A 101 9.09 -0.73 -15.10
C ALA A 101 8.72 -1.89 -14.15
N PHE A 102 9.66 -2.32 -13.29
CA PHE A 102 9.42 -3.34 -12.28
C PHE A 102 8.39 -2.88 -11.25
N PHE A 103 8.58 -1.70 -10.64
CA PHE A 103 7.64 -1.20 -9.63
C PHE A 103 6.27 -0.86 -10.23
N SER A 104 6.21 -0.36 -11.46
CA SER A 104 4.96 -0.16 -12.19
C SER A 104 4.21 -1.48 -12.38
N PHE A 105 4.91 -2.54 -12.83
CA PHE A 105 4.31 -3.87 -12.97
C PHE A 105 3.77 -4.41 -11.64
N ILE A 106 4.56 -4.33 -10.56
CA ILE A 106 4.12 -4.78 -9.23
C ILE A 106 2.94 -3.93 -8.73
N THR A 107 2.92 -2.62 -9.03
CA THR A 107 1.80 -1.73 -8.67
C THR A 107 0.51 -2.15 -9.36
N ASP A 108 0.56 -2.42 -10.66
CA ASP A 108 -0.62 -2.85 -11.42
C ASP A 108 -1.10 -4.25 -10.98
N LEU A 109 -0.17 -5.14 -10.66
CA LEU A 109 -0.44 -6.46 -10.10
C LEU A 109 -1.09 -6.37 -8.71
N HIS A 110 -0.57 -5.51 -7.83
CA HIS A 110 -1.09 -5.32 -6.48
C HIS A 110 -2.47 -4.65 -6.49
N ARG A 111 -2.63 -3.58 -7.26
CA ARG A 111 -3.83 -2.74 -7.23
C ARG A 111 -4.98 -3.31 -8.03
N SER A 112 -4.68 -3.97 -9.15
CA SER A 112 -5.69 -4.38 -10.13
C SER A 112 -5.52 -5.81 -10.62
N PHE A 113 -4.58 -6.60 -10.07
CA PHE A 113 -4.27 -7.94 -10.57
C PHE A 113 -3.93 -7.96 -12.06
N LEU A 114 -3.37 -6.86 -12.59
CA LEU A 114 -3.12 -6.65 -14.02
C LEU A 114 -4.38 -6.60 -14.92
N LEU A 115 -5.56 -6.41 -14.32
CA LEU A 115 -6.85 -6.36 -15.02
C LEU A 115 -7.43 -4.93 -15.15
N GLY A 116 -6.63 -3.91 -14.80
CA GLY A 116 -7.02 -2.50 -14.90
C GLY A 116 -8.32 -2.19 -14.14
N ASN A 117 -9.29 -1.57 -14.82
CA ASN A 117 -10.55 -1.16 -14.19
C ASN A 117 -11.38 -2.34 -13.66
N VAL A 118 -11.40 -3.48 -14.35
CA VAL A 118 -12.08 -4.69 -13.88
C VAL A 118 -11.39 -5.21 -12.61
N GLY A 119 -10.06 -5.15 -12.62
CA GLY A 119 -9.22 -5.48 -11.47
C GLY A 119 -9.53 -4.70 -10.22
N HIS A 120 -9.74 -3.38 -10.34
CA HIS A 120 -10.15 -2.54 -9.20
C HIS A 120 -11.48 -2.99 -8.60
N GLY A 121 -12.46 -3.33 -9.44
CA GLY A 121 -13.74 -3.88 -8.98
C GLY A 121 -13.57 -5.22 -8.27
N ALA A 122 -12.76 -6.12 -8.84
CA ALA A 122 -12.45 -7.43 -8.26
C ALA A 122 -11.73 -7.30 -6.91
N ALA A 123 -10.76 -6.39 -6.79
CA ALA A 123 -10.05 -6.11 -5.54
C ALA A 123 -11.00 -5.61 -4.45
N GLY A 124 -11.93 -4.70 -4.79
CA GLY A 124 -12.96 -4.24 -3.87
C GLY A 124 -13.88 -5.37 -3.39
N ALA A 125 -14.35 -6.21 -4.30
CA ALA A 125 -15.17 -7.37 -3.96
C ALA A 125 -14.41 -8.38 -3.07
N ALA A 126 -13.14 -8.65 -3.39
CA ALA A 126 -12.30 -9.52 -2.59
C ALA A 126 -12.09 -8.96 -1.17
N GLY A 127 -11.91 -7.64 -1.04
CA GLY A 127 -11.85 -6.96 0.27
C GLY A 127 -13.12 -7.18 1.10
N LEU A 128 -14.31 -7.05 0.51
CA LEU A 128 -15.58 -7.31 1.19
C LEU A 128 -15.72 -8.77 1.64
N ILE A 129 -15.28 -9.72 0.80
CA ILE A 129 -15.29 -11.14 1.15
C ILE A 129 -14.35 -11.41 2.33
N ILE A 130 -13.14 -10.86 2.31
CA ILE A 130 -12.16 -11.01 3.40
C ILE A 130 -12.70 -10.37 4.69
N LEU A 131 -13.39 -9.22 4.60
CA LEU A 131 -14.03 -8.58 5.74
C LEU A 131 -15.11 -9.50 6.35
N ALA A 132 -16.01 -10.04 5.52
CA ALA A 132 -17.04 -10.96 5.98
C ALA A 132 -16.44 -12.23 6.62
N LEU A 133 -15.38 -12.79 6.02
CA LEU A 133 -14.64 -13.92 6.58
C LEU A 133 -13.99 -13.56 7.92
N SER A 134 -13.43 -12.36 8.05
CA SER A 134 -12.79 -11.89 9.28
C SER A 134 -13.80 -11.73 10.42
N ILE A 135 -14.97 -11.13 10.14
CA ILE A 135 -16.07 -11.01 11.11
C ILE A 135 -16.55 -12.41 11.53
N SER A 136 -16.80 -13.29 10.55
CA SER A 136 -17.21 -14.66 10.83
C SER A 136 -16.18 -15.42 11.67
N GLY A 137 -14.90 -15.29 11.35
CA GLY A 137 -13.79 -15.91 12.06
C GLY A 137 -13.66 -15.40 13.50
N ALA A 138 -13.82 -14.09 13.72
CA ALA A 138 -13.82 -13.48 15.05
C ALA A 138 -14.97 -14.00 15.91
N LEU A 139 -16.19 -14.09 15.36
CA LEU A 139 -17.35 -14.64 16.07
C LEU A 139 -17.14 -16.13 16.45
N LEU A 140 -16.58 -16.93 15.54
CA LEU A 140 -16.23 -18.33 15.81
C LEU A 140 -15.14 -18.45 16.88
N LEU A 141 -14.16 -17.55 16.88
CA LEU A 141 -13.10 -17.50 17.89
C LEU A 141 -13.67 -17.16 19.28
N VAL A 142 -14.55 -16.17 19.39
CA VAL A 142 -15.24 -15.81 20.63
C VAL A 142 -16.07 -16.97 21.16
N GLY A 143 -16.84 -17.63 20.27
CA GLY A 143 -17.64 -18.80 20.62
C GLY A 143 -16.77 -19.96 21.12
N LYS A 144 -15.62 -20.22 20.48
CA LYS A 144 -14.67 -21.25 20.89
C LYS A 144 -14.00 -20.96 22.23
N MET A 145 -13.64 -19.70 22.50
CA MET A 145 -12.98 -19.28 23.73
C MET A 145 -13.94 -19.14 24.92
N GLY A 146 -15.25 -19.21 24.69
CA GLY A 146 -16.26 -19.06 25.74
C GLY A 146 -16.49 -17.61 26.17
N GLY A 147 -16.37 -16.67 25.22
CA GLY A 147 -16.70 -15.25 25.39
C GLY A 147 -15.52 -14.29 25.25
N TRP A 148 -15.83 -13.01 25.06
CA TRP A 148 -14.85 -11.94 24.78
C TRP A 148 -13.77 -11.80 25.86
N ARG A 149 -14.13 -11.98 27.14
CA ARG A 149 -13.18 -11.90 28.27
C ARG A 149 -12.16 -13.04 28.29
N LYS A 150 -12.46 -14.17 27.64
CA LYS A 150 -11.58 -15.34 27.59
C LYS A 150 -10.73 -15.39 26.34
N LEU A 151 -10.82 -14.41 25.43
CA LEU A 151 -10.04 -14.37 24.19
C LEU A 151 -8.52 -14.50 24.41
N LEU A 152 -8.00 -13.98 25.53
CA LEU A 152 -6.57 -14.05 25.88
C LEU A 152 -6.18 -15.28 26.74
N SER A 153 -7.15 -16.13 27.10
CA SER A 153 -6.86 -17.33 27.91
C SER A 153 -6.10 -18.39 27.12
N ALA A 154 -5.41 -19.32 27.80
CA ALA A 154 -4.59 -20.34 27.15
C ALA A 154 -5.40 -21.16 26.12
N SER A 155 -4.88 -21.28 24.89
CA SER A 155 -5.53 -22.04 23.83
C SER A 155 -5.45 -23.54 24.13
N ARG A 156 -6.60 -24.22 24.10
CA ARG A 156 -6.71 -25.68 24.29
C ARG A 156 -6.96 -26.35 22.95
N GLY A 157 -6.31 -27.49 22.71
CA GLY A 157 -6.41 -28.25 21.45
C GLY A 157 -5.07 -28.80 20.97
N THR A 158 -5.10 -29.45 19.79
CA THR A 158 -3.91 -29.96 19.08
C THR A 158 -2.99 -28.81 18.64
N GLY A 159 -1.71 -29.10 18.33
CA GLY A 159 -0.73 -28.07 17.95
C GLY A 159 -1.21 -27.15 16.81
N ALA A 160 -1.76 -27.72 15.73
CA ALA A 160 -2.32 -26.95 14.62
C ALA A 160 -3.53 -26.09 15.03
N GLN A 161 -4.37 -26.60 15.94
CA GLN A 161 -5.54 -25.88 16.41
C GLN A 161 -5.16 -24.71 17.33
N ARG A 162 -4.06 -24.84 18.10
CA ARG A 162 -3.48 -23.75 18.88
C ARG A 162 -2.88 -22.69 17.96
N LEU A 163 -2.03 -23.10 17.02
CA LEU A 163 -1.42 -22.19 16.04
C LEU A 163 -2.47 -21.35 15.30
N HIS A 164 -3.52 -21.99 14.77
CA HIS A 164 -4.61 -21.27 14.11
C HIS A 164 -5.33 -20.27 15.04
N THR A 165 -5.50 -20.63 16.33
CA THR A 165 -6.12 -19.73 17.33
C THR A 165 -5.23 -18.54 17.64
N ASP A 166 -3.93 -18.77 17.79
CA ASP A 166 -2.97 -17.71 18.13
C ASP A 166 -2.75 -16.76 16.94
N LEU A 167 -2.63 -17.28 15.72
CA LEU A 167 -2.62 -16.45 14.50
C LEU A 167 -3.91 -15.66 14.34
N ALA A 168 -5.08 -16.27 14.61
CA ALA A 168 -6.35 -15.56 14.53
C ALA A 168 -6.43 -14.38 15.52
N ARG A 169 -5.86 -14.52 16.73
CA ARG A 169 -5.78 -13.41 17.70
C ARG A 169 -4.92 -12.26 17.20
N ILE A 170 -3.74 -12.59 16.68
CA ILE A 170 -2.82 -11.58 16.10
C ILE A 170 -3.51 -10.87 14.94
N GLY A 171 -4.19 -11.63 14.07
CA GLY A 171 -4.96 -11.07 12.96
C GLY A 171 -6.06 -10.12 13.42
N VAL A 172 -6.86 -10.50 14.42
CA VAL A 172 -7.91 -9.62 14.97
C VAL A 172 -7.29 -8.36 15.61
N ALA A 173 -6.20 -8.49 16.35
CA ALA A 173 -5.53 -7.34 16.94
C ALA A 173 -4.97 -6.39 15.88
N ALA A 174 -4.34 -6.93 14.83
CA ALA A 174 -3.84 -6.14 13.70
C ALA A 174 -4.97 -5.39 13.01
N LEU A 175 -6.08 -6.07 12.68
CA LEU A 175 -7.27 -5.45 12.06
C LEU A 175 -7.93 -4.35 12.90
N LEU A 176 -7.74 -4.33 14.21
CA LEU A 176 -8.24 -3.26 15.08
C LEU A 176 -7.30 -2.06 15.16
N LEU A 177 -6.02 -2.24 14.83
CA LEU A 177 -4.98 -1.22 14.92
C LEU A 177 -4.70 -0.52 13.58
N THR A 178 -4.97 -1.20 12.47
CA THR A 178 -4.76 -0.71 11.10
C THR A 178 -6.04 -0.21 10.48
#